data_AF-A0A535Y9Q0-F1
#
_entry.id   AF-A0A535Y9Q0-F1
#
_cell.length_a   1.000
_cell.length_b   1.000
_cell.length_c   1.000
_cell.angle_alpha   90.00
_cell.angle_beta   90.00
_cell.angle_gamma   90.00
#
_symmetry.space_group_name_H-M   'P 1'
#
loop_
_entity.id
_entity.type
_entity.pdbx_description
1 polymer ?
#
loop_
_entity_poly.entity_id
_entity_poly.type
_entity_poly.pdbx_seq_one_letter_code
_entity_poly.pdbx_strand_id
1 'polypeptide(L)'
;MRDPKQPRNAEELDDVDHLFARLERAAVPDDLTARVLASTVERTNATRAVLAWPWLVAGLAALGALTIAGYQLGVSLAASDGLDIVAAVFGDIGLFATAPGDVLAALGEVIPWSMVALAGVSAALLVLAAGNVVSHPAASLGTRRVA
;
A
#
# COMPACT_ATOMS: atom_id res chain seq x y z
N MET A 1 -27.54 67.52 21.10
CA MET A 1 -28.51 66.48 20.69
C MET A 1 -27.90 65.70 19.55
N ARG A 2 -27.44 64.48 19.81
CA ARG A 2 -26.82 63.56 18.84
C ARG A 2 -27.88 62.52 18.48
N ASP A 3 -28.15 62.39 17.20
CA ASP A 3 -29.05 61.37 16.65
C ASP A 3 -28.30 60.03 16.57
N PRO A 4 -28.77 58.95 17.23
CA PRO A 4 -28.14 57.65 17.15
C PRO A 4 -28.95 56.71 16.23
N LYS A 5 -28.21 55.91 15.45
CA LYS A 5 -28.64 54.75 14.63
C LYS A 5 -28.89 55.06 13.15
N GLN A 6 -27.79 55.31 12.45
CA GLN A 6 -27.71 55.00 11.02
C GLN A 6 -27.50 53.48 10.88
N PRO A 7 -28.41 52.72 10.24
CA PRO A 7 -28.22 51.31 10.00
C PRO A 7 -27.19 51.12 8.89
N ARG A 8 -25.92 50.95 9.26
CA ARG A 8 -24.96 50.22 8.40
C ARG A 8 -25.50 48.79 8.28
N ASN A 9 -25.44 48.19 7.08
CA ASN A 9 -25.52 46.74 6.79
C ASN A 9 -26.65 46.29 5.82
N ALA A 10 -27.26 47.18 5.02
CA ALA A 10 -28.15 46.73 3.93
C ALA A 10 -27.49 46.73 2.54
N GLU A 11 -26.48 47.58 2.31
CA GLU A 11 -25.90 47.79 0.97
C GLU A 11 -24.78 46.79 0.63
N GLU A 12 -24.12 46.18 1.63
CA GLU A 12 -22.97 45.27 1.39
C GLU A 12 -23.41 43.84 1.02
N LEU A 13 -24.66 43.46 1.32
CA LEU A 13 -25.21 42.16 0.91
C LEU A 13 -25.69 42.17 -0.56
N ASP A 14 -26.11 43.33 -1.08
CA ASP A 14 -26.78 43.45 -2.38
C ASP A 14 -25.79 43.32 -3.55
N ASP A 15 -24.53 43.74 -3.37
CA ASP A 15 -23.50 43.63 -4.43
C ASP A 15 -23.18 42.17 -4.79
N VAL A 16 -23.21 41.25 -3.81
CA VAL A 16 -22.99 39.82 -4.04
C VAL A 16 -24.17 39.23 -4.80
N ASP A 17 -25.41 39.55 -4.39
CA ASP A 17 -26.62 39.11 -5.08
C ASP A 17 -26.72 39.67 -6.50
N HIS A 18 -26.23 40.90 -6.73
CA HIS A 18 -26.18 41.50 -8.07
C HIS A 18 -25.12 40.84 -8.98
N LEU A 19 -23.99 40.41 -8.41
CA LEU A 19 -22.97 39.60 -9.11
C LEU A 19 -23.48 38.20 -9.43
N PHE A 20 -24.23 37.57 -8.51
CA PHE A 20 -24.87 36.28 -8.76
C PHE A 20 -26.05 36.37 -9.74
N ALA A 21 -26.77 37.49 -9.76
CA ALA A 21 -27.83 37.76 -10.74
C ALA A 21 -27.26 38.02 -12.15
N ARG A 22 -26.04 38.58 -12.27
CA ARG A 22 -25.30 38.70 -13.54
C ARG A 22 -24.61 37.41 -13.97
N LEU A 23 -24.43 36.45 -13.07
CA LEU A 23 -24.11 35.05 -13.40
C LEU A 23 -25.36 34.35 -13.92
N GLU A 24 -25.93 34.92 -14.99
CA GLU A 24 -26.85 34.22 -15.86
C GLU A 24 -26.19 32.90 -16.21
N ARG A 25 -26.92 31.80 -15.96
CA ARG A 25 -26.42 30.43 -15.90
C ARG A 25 -25.82 30.05 -17.25
N ALA A 26 -24.54 30.37 -17.45
CA ALA A 26 -23.79 29.98 -18.63
C ALA A 26 -23.94 28.46 -18.76
N ALA A 27 -24.41 28.01 -19.93
CA ALA A 27 -24.61 26.59 -20.19
C ALA A 27 -23.33 25.85 -19.81
N VAL A 28 -23.44 24.97 -18.81
CA VAL A 28 -22.30 24.18 -18.34
C VAL A 28 -21.86 23.36 -19.55
N PRO A 29 -20.60 23.51 -20.02
CA PRO A 29 -20.10 22.72 -21.14
C PRO A 29 -20.27 21.24 -20.82
N ASP A 30 -20.80 20.45 -21.75
CA ASP A 30 -21.09 19.02 -21.55
C ASP A 30 -19.84 18.21 -21.14
N ASP A 31 -18.67 18.74 -21.47
CA ASP A 31 -17.35 18.18 -21.20
C ASP A 31 -16.71 18.70 -19.91
N LEU A 32 -17.36 19.59 -19.16
CA LEU A 32 -16.83 20.14 -17.91
C LEU A 32 -16.68 19.06 -16.84
N THR A 33 -17.65 18.16 -16.72
CA THR A 33 -17.56 17.00 -15.82
C THR A 33 -16.42 16.08 -16.23
N ALA A 34 -16.23 15.85 -17.53
CA ALA A 34 -15.14 15.04 -18.05
C ALA A 34 -13.76 15.68 -17.77
N ARG A 35 -13.62 17.01 -17.93
CA ARG A 35 -12.37 17.75 -17.62
C ARG A 35 -12.09 17.84 -16.13
N VAL A 36 -13.11 18.02 -15.29
CA VAL A 36 -12.95 18.03 -13.83
C VAL A 36 -12.57 16.64 -13.32
N LEU A 37 -13.20 15.57 -13.83
CA LEU A 37 -12.80 14.20 -13.53
C LEU A 37 -11.39 13.91 -14.03
N ALA A 38 -11.04 14.29 -15.26
CA ALA A 38 -9.69 14.11 -15.80
C ALA A 38 -8.63 14.84 -14.97
N SER A 39 -8.85 16.11 -14.63
CA SER A 39 -7.91 16.89 -13.83
C SER A 39 -7.81 16.41 -12.37
N THR A 40 -8.91 15.92 -11.79
CA THR A 40 -8.91 15.31 -10.45
C THR A 40 -8.18 13.97 -10.46
N VAL A 41 -8.40 13.13 -11.48
CA VAL A 41 -7.71 11.86 -11.65
C VAL A 41 -6.21 12.09 -11.86
N GLU A 42 -5.81 13.02 -12.74
CA GLU A 42 -4.41 13.33 -13.04
C GLU A 42 -3.66 13.84 -11.80
N ARG A 43 -4.29 14.74 -11.02
CA ARG A 43 -3.72 15.26 -9.78
C ARG A 43 -3.58 14.18 -8.70
N THR A 44 -4.57 13.29 -8.59
CA THR A 44 -4.56 12.16 -7.64
C THR A 44 -3.52 11.11 -8.05
N ASN A 45 -3.36 10.86 -9.35
CA ASN A 45 -2.37 9.93 -9.87
C ASN A 45 -0.93 10.40 -9.66
N ALA A 46 -0.66 11.70 -9.82
CA ALA A 46 0.66 12.27 -9.57
C ALA A 46 1.10 12.08 -8.10
N THR A 47 0.18 12.25 -7.13
CA THR A 47 0.47 12.03 -5.71
C THR A 47 0.61 10.55 -5.37
N ARG A 48 -0.20 9.67 -5.99
CA ARG A 48 -0.10 8.21 -5.83
C ARG A 48 1.20 7.64 -6.37
N ALA A 49 1.68 8.13 -7.52
CA ALA A 49 2.92 7.67 -8.12
C ALA A 49 4.15 7.95 -7.23
N VAL A 50 4.17 9.09 -6.53
CA VAL A 50 5.24 9.42 -5.56
C VAL A 50 5.17 8.51 -4.33
N LEU A 51 3.96 8.15 -3.87
CA LEU A 51 3.80 7.23 -2.75
C LEU A 51 4.13 5.77 -3.10
N ALA A 52 4.05 5.37 -4.37
CA ALA A 52 4.35 4.00 -4.81
C ALA A 52 5.85 3.68 -4.78
N TRP A 53 6.71 4.68 -4.98
CA TRP A 53 8.17 4.51 -5.02
C TRP A 53 8.78 3.87 -3.75
N PRO A 54 8.51 4.35 -2.52
CA PRO A 54 9.04 3.73 -1.32
C PRO A 54 8.53 2.29 -1.13
N TRP A 55 7.29 1.99 -1.54
CA TRP A 55 6.76 0.62 -1.49
C TRP A 55 7.44 -0.33 -2.49
N LEU A 56 7.81 0.16 -3.68
CA LEU A 56 8.60 -0.62 -4.62
C LEU A 56 9.99 -0.95 -4.05
N VAL A 57 10.68 0.02 -3.46
CA VAL A 57 11.98 -0.20 -2.81
C VAL A 57 11.86 -1.17 -1.64
N ALA A 58 10.84 -0.99 -0.80
CA ALA A 58 10.57 -1.88 0.32
C ALA A 58 10.28 -3.32 -0.16
N GLY A 59 9.48 -3.48 -1.21
CA GLY A 59 9.21 -4.79 -1.81
C GLY A 59 10.46 -5.44 -2.37
N LEU A 60 11.32 -4.69 -3.05
CA LEU A 60 12.57 -5.20 -3.62
C LEU A 60 13.57 -5.61 -2.52
N ALA A 61 13.67 -4.81 -1.45
CA ALA A 61 14.48 -5.14 -0.29
C ALA A 61 13.94 -6.40 0.43
N ALA A 62 12.63 -6.50 0.61
CA ALA A 62 11.99 -7.68 1.20
C ALA A 62 12.22 -8.94 0.37
N LEU A 63 12.13 -8.84 -0.96
CA LEU A 63 12.43 -9.95 -1.87
C LEU A 63 13.87 -10.42 -1.73
N GLY A 64 14.82 -9.48 -1.67
CA GLY A 64 16.24 -9.78 -1.47
C GLY A 64 16.49 -10.46 -0.11
N ALA A 65 15.95 -9.90 0.97
CA ALA A 65 16.03 -10.48 2.30
C ALA A 65 15.42 -11.88 2.36
N LEU A 66 14.25 -12.10 1.75
CA LEU A 66 13.59 -13.39 1.67
C LEU A 66 14.42 -14.42 0.90
N THR A 67 15.06 -14.00 -0.19
CA THR A 67 15.92 -14.88 -1.01
C THR A 67 17.15 -15.31 -0.22
N ILE A 68 17.81 -14.37 0.47
CA ILE A 68 18.99 -14.65 1.30
C ILE A 68 18.60 -15.56 2.49
N ALA A 69 17.50 -15.23 3.18
CA ALA A 69 17.02 -16.02 4.30
C ALA A 69 16.64 -17.44 3.86
N GLY A 70 15.93 -17.59 2.72
CA GLY A 70 15.57 -18.89 2.16
C GLY A 70 16.79 -19.72 1.77
N TYR A 71 17.80 -19.09 1.16
CA TYR A 71 19.06 -19.77 0.83
C TYR A 71 19.79 -20.24 2.09
N GLN A 72 19.97 -19.38 3.09
CA GLN A 72 20.64 -19.75 4.34
C GLN A 72 19.87 -20.84 5.09
N LEU A 73 18.54 -20.75 5.12
CA LEU A 73 17.68 -21.78 5.70
C LEU A 73 17.93 -23.14 5.03
N GLY A 74 17.91 -23.17 3.69
CA GLY A 74 18.17 -24.39 2.92
C GLY A 74 19.56 -24.99 3.20
N VAL A 75 20.60 -24.14 3.25
CA VAL A 75 21.96 -24.59 3.59
C VAL A 75 22.05 -25.11 5.02
N SER A 76 21.42 -24.44 5.98
CA SER A 76 21.39 -24.89 7.37
C SER A 76 20.69 -26.23 7.54
N LEU A 77 19.54 -26.44 6.87
CA LEU A 77 18.83 -27.72 6.91
C LEU A 77 19.60 -28.84 6.20
N ALA A 78 20.28 -28.53 5.09
CA ALA A 78 21.10 -29.51 4.38
C ALA A 78 22.35 -29.92 5.19
N ALA A 79 22.87 -29.03 6.03
CA ALA A 79 24.02 -29.30 6.88
C ALA A 79 23.68 -30.08 8.17
N SER A 80 22.42 -30.07 8.61
CA SER A 80 21.99 -30.65 9.89
C SER A 80 21.13 -31.92 9.75
N ASP A 81 21.04 -32.52 8.56
CA ASP A 81 20.02 -33.53 8.20
C ASP A 81 18.58 -33.08 8.57
N GLY A 82 18.38 -31.77 8.76
CA GLY A 82 17.11 -31.23 9.22
C GLY A 82 15.99 -31.41 8.21
N LEU A 83 16.36 -31.54 6.93
CA LEU A 83 15.43 -31.81 5.85
C LEU A 83 14.77 -33.20 5.98
N ASP A 84 15.51 -34.20 6.47
CA ASP A 84 14.98 -35.55 6.70
C ASP A 84 14.06 -35.57 7.92
N ILE A 85 14.38 -34.81 8.97
CA ILE A 85 13.53 -34.68 10.17
C ILE A 85 12.23 -33.96 9.81
N VAL A 86 12.30 -32.87 9.06
CA VAL A 86 11.11 -32.16 8.56
C VAL A 86 10.28 -33.08 7.66
N ALA A 87 10.91 -33.80 6.73
CA ALA A 87 10.22 -34.75 5.86
C ALA A 87 9.56 -35.89 6.65
N ALA A 88 10.20 -36.42 7.69
CA ALA A 88 9.63 -37.45 8.55
C ALA A 88 8.41 -36.93 9.33
N VAL A 89 8.47 -35.72 9.88
CA VAL A 89 7.35 -35.10 10.61
C VAL A 89 6.16 -34.82 9.69
N PHE A 90 6.38 -34.32 8.47
CA PHE A 90 5.30 -34.08 7.52
C PHE A 90 4.81 -35.36 6.83
N GLY A 91 5.65 -36.37 6.72
CA GLY A 91 5.31 -37.68 6.18
C GLY A 91 4.47 -38.53 7.12
N ASP A 92 4.64 -38.35 8.44
CA ASP A 92 3.85 -39.02 9.46
C ASP A 92 3.30 -38.02 10.49
N ILE A 93 2.21 -37.34 10.09
CA ILE A 93 1.46 -36.41 10.96
C ILE A 93 0.89 -37.14 12.19
N GLY A 94 0.78 -38.48 12.15
CA GLY A 94 0.37 -39.30 13.29
C GLY A 94 1.31 -39.18 14.49
N LEU A 95 2.60 -38.92 14.27
CA LEU A 95 3.58 -38.65 15.33
C LEU A 95 3.20 -37.45 16.19
N PHE A 96 2.58 -36.44 15.58
CA PHE A 96 2.12 -35.25 16.30
C PHE A 96 0.96 -35.57 17.26
N ALA A 97 0.15 -36.58 16.94
CA ALA A 97 -0.93 -37.03 17.80
C ALA A 97 -0.44 -37.93 18.96
N THR A 98 0.65 -38.67 18.76
CA THR A 98 1.18 -39.61 19.76
C THR A 98 2.18 -38.97 20.72
N ALA A 99 3.01 -38.04 20.25
CA ALA A 99 4.07 -37.40 21.03
C ALA A 99 4.33 -35.96 20.56
N PRO A 100 3.38 -35.03 20.75
CA PRO A 100 3.51 -33.66 20.26
C PRO A 100 4.71 -32.91 20.87
N GLY A 101 5.04 -33.20 22.13
CA GLY A 101 6.17 -32.56 22.83
C GLY A 101 7.51 -32.87 22.18
N ASP A 102 7.75 -34.15 21.87
CA ASP A 102 9.02 -34.60 21.28
C ASP A 102 9.18 -34.08 19.84
N VAL A 103 8.08 -34.03 19.07
CA VAL A 103 8.08 -33.45 17.73
C VAL A 103 8.38 -31.96 17.77
N LEU A 104 7.76 -31.21 18.69
CA LEU A 104 8.03 -29.78 18.85
C LEU A 104 9.45 -29.50 19.35
N ALA A 105 9.99 -30.33 20.24
CA ALA A 105 11.37 -30.21 20.70
C ALA A 105 12.37 -30.47 19.57
N ALA A 106 12.16 -31.53 18.78
CA ALA A 106 12.99 -31.84 17.62
C ALA A 106 12.94 -30.73 16.56
N LEU A 107 11.76 -30.20 16.25
CA LEU A 107 11.61 -29.03 15.38
C LEU A 107 12.29 -27.78 15.98
N GLY A 108 12.19 -27.62 17.30
CA GLY A 108 12.83 -26.56 18.08
C GLY A 108 14.35 -26.51 17.90
N GLU A 109 14.98 -27.68 17.92
CA GLU A 109 16.43 -27.85 17.85
C GLU A 109 16.97 -27.77 16.42
N VAL A 110 16.21 -28.30 15.46
CA VAL A 110 16.65 -28.45 14.07
C VAL A 110 16.37 -27.20 13.24
N ILE A 111 15.26 -26.52 13.49
CA ILE A 111 14.84 -25.36 12.69
C ILE A 111 15.49 -24.09 13.23
N PRO A 112 16.22 -23.32 12.40
CA PRO A 112 16.70 -22.00 12.77
C PRO A 112 15.53 -21.00 12.78
N TRP A 113 14.78 -20.95 13.89
CA TRP A 113 13.57 -20.13 14.04
C TRP A 113 13.78 -18.64 13.80
N SER A 114 14.98 -18.12 14.06
CA SER A 114 15.34 -16.74 13.74
C SER A 114 15.29 -16.45 12.24
N MET A 115 15.76 -17.39 11.40
CA MET A 115 15.67 -17.27 9.94
C MET A 115 14.25 -17.48 9.44
N VAL A 116 13.49 -18.41 10.05
CA VAL A 116 12.06 -18.59 9.74
C VAL A 116 11.27 -17.32 10.04
N ALA A 117 11.51 -16.69 11.20
CA ALA A 117 10.88 -15.43 11.56
C ALA A 117 11.26 -14.31 10.59
N LEU A 118 12.55 -14.19 10.22
CA LEU A 118 13.01 -13.20 9.24
C LEU A 118 12.36 -13.42 7.87
N ALA A 119 12.28 -14.67 7.40
CA ALA A 119 11.60 -15.01 6.15
C ALA A 119 10.10 -14.68 6.22
N GLY A 120 9.43 -15.01 7.34
CA GLY A 120 8.03 -14.69 7.56
C GLY A 120 7.74 -13.19 7.54
N VAL A 121 8.54 -12.39 8.25
CA VAL A 121 8.45 -10.92 8.24
C VAL A 121 8.69 -10.37 6.84
N SER A 122 9.71 -10.88 6.14
CA SER A 122 10.03 -10.45 4.77
C SER A 122 8.91 -10.77 3.80
N ALA A 123 8.29 -11.95 3.90
CA ALA A 123 7.14 -12.34 3.10
C ALA A 123 5.91 -11.45 3.38
N ALA A 124 5.62 -11.18 4.65
CA ALA A 124 4.52 -10.28 5.02
C ALA A 124 4.75 -8.86 4.47
N LEU A 125 5.98 -8.36 4.56
CA LEU A 125 6.35 -7.05 4.03
C LEU A 125 6.27 -7.00 2.50
N LEU A 126 6.64 -8.09 1.82
CA LEU A 126 6.48 -8.23 0.37
C LEU A 126 5.00 -8.19 -0.03
N VAL A 127 4.12 -8.90 0.68
CA VAL A 127 2.66 -8.89 0.43
C VAL A 127 2.07 -7.49 0.64
N LEU A 128 2.46 -6.80 1.72
CA LEU A 128 2.04 -5.43 1.99
C LEU A 128 2.54 -4.46 0.92
N ALA A 129 3.79 -4.59 0.49
CA ALA A 129 4.37 -3.77 -0.57
C ALA A 129 3.65 -4.01 -1.91
N ALA A 130 3.45 -5.27 -2.29
CA ALA A 130 2.75 -5.63 -3.52
C ALA A 130 1.28 -5.14 -3.49
N GLY A 131 0.59 -5.31 -2.37
CA GLY A 131 -0.78 -4.80 -2.19
C GLY A 131 -0.87 -3.28 -2.36
N ASN A 132 0.09 -2.54 -1.79
CA ASN A 132 0.12 -1.08 -1.94
C ASN A 132 0.44 -0.64 -3.37
N VAL A 133 1.37 -1.32 -4.05
CA VAL A 133 1.72 -1.03 -5.46
C VAL A 133 0.55 -1.35 -6.40
N VAL A 134 -0.15 -2.46 -6.20
CA VAL A 134 -1.33 -2.84 -7.01
C VAL A 134 -2.50 -1.88 -6.77
N SER A 135 -2.71 -1.45 -5.52
CA SER A 135 -3.80 -0.52 -5.16
C SER A 135 -3.51 0.93 -5.59
N HIS A 136 -2.23 1.26 -5.78
CA HIS A 136 -1.75 2.59 -6.19
C HIS A 136 -0.74 2.45 -7.33
N PRO A 137 -1.17 1.98 -8.51
CA PRO A 137 -0.27 1.81 -9.64
C PRO A 137 0.33 3.17 -9.99
N ALA A 138 1.64 3.21 -10.16
CA ALA A 138 2.32 4.41 -10.66
C ALA A 138 1.64 4.78 -11.98
N ALA A 139 1.08 6.00 -12.03
CA ALA A 139 0.41 6.50 -13.22
C ALA A 139 1.35 6.29 -14.41
N SER A 140 0.88 5.54 -15.41
CA SER A 140 1.65 5.31 -16.63
C SER A 140 2.11 6.66 -17.16
N LEU A 141 3.41 6.86 -17.31
CA LEU A 141 4.01 8.00 -17.99
C LEU A 141 3.45 8.02 -19.41
N GLY A 142 2.31 8.70 -19.56
CA GLY A 142 1.63 8.91 -20.82
C GLY A 142 2.59 9.64 -21.72
N THR A 143 3.00 8.94 -22.76
CA THR A 143 3.79 9.44 -23.88
C THR A 143 3.14 10.72 -24.38
N ARG A 144 3.74 11.86 -24.03
CA ARG A 144 3.37 13.17 -24.58
C ARG A 144 3.73 13.14 -26.07
N ARG A 145 2.79 12.70 -26.91
CA ARG A 145 2.87 12.91 -28.37
C ARG A 145 2.83 14.42 -28.59
N VAL A 146 3.99 14.97 -28.90
CA VAL A 146 4.11 16.29 -29.51
C VAL A 146 3.67 16.12 -30.96
N ALA A 147 2.55 16.74 -31.32
CA ALA A 147 2.12 16.99 -32.68
C ALA A 147 1.92 18.50 -32.82
#